data_AF-A0A396HG10-F1
#
_entry.id   AF-A0A396HG10-F1
#
_cell.length_a   1.000
_cell.length_b   1.000
_cell.length_c   1.000
_cell.angle_alpha   90.00
_cell.angle_beta   90.00
_cell.angle_gamma   90.00
#
_symmetry.space_group_name_H-M   'P 1'
#
loop_
_entity.id
_entity.type
_entity.pdbx_description
1 polymer ?
#
loop_
_entity_poly.entity_id
_entity_poly.type
_entity_poly.pdbx_seq_one_letter_code
_entity_poly.pdbx_strand_id
1 'polypeptide(L)'
;MFPSLVTTPFANGIDAAWRLPGSKHAVLLKGNMCGILDVNNNYIYQVQNITNCYPIFVDTVFEEGIDAAFCAHGGNEIFIFKGEHCARVNLSGQFIGGIKRINEDWPTLHGII
;
A
#
# COMPACT_ATOMS: atom_id res chain seq x y z
N MET A 1 17.43 -8.77 -5.10
CA MET A 1 17.17 -9.50 -3.83
C MET A 1 17.58 -8.59 -2.69
N PHE A 2 16.78 -8.46 -1.62
CA PHE A 2 16.99 -7.47 -0.55
C PHE A 2 17.35 -8.12 0.79
N PRO A 3 18.65 -8.37 1.08
CA PRO A 3 19.11 -8.87 2.38
C PRO A 3 18.58 -8.13 3.61
N SER A 4 18.26 -6.84 3.51
CA SER A 4 17.71 -6.07 4.63
C SER A 4 16.32 -6.54 5.10
N LEU A 5 15.62 -7.36 4.30
CA LEU A 5 14.30 -7.86 4.65
C LEU A 5 14.35 -9.13 5.51
N VAL A 6 15.49 -9.83 5.61
CA VAL A 6 15.59 -11.18 6.20
C VAL A 6 15.14 -11.23 7.67
N THR A 7 15.37 -10.16 8.43
CA THR A 7 14.99 -10.07 9.86
C THR A 7 13.73 -9.23 10.07
N THR A 8 12.89 -9.09 9.04
CA THR A 8 11.68 -8.26 9.07
C THR A 8 10.44 -9.09 8.74
N PRO A 9 9.21 -8.58 9.00
CA PRO A 9 7.99 -9.25 8.59
C PRO A 9 7.93 -9.58 7.08
N PHE A 10 8.66 -8.85 6.25
CA PHE A 10 8.68 -8.99 4.79
C PHE A 10 9.55 -10.16 4.28
N ALA A 11 10.28 -10.85 5.17
CA ALA A 11 11.22 -11.91 4.80
C ALA A 11 10.57 -13.05 4.00
N ASN A 12 9.31 -13.37 4.32
CA ASN A 12 8.57 -14.50 3.74
C ASN A 12 7.51 -14.06 2.73
N GLY A 13 7.66 -12.85 2.18
CA GLY A 13 6.74 -12.29 1.18
C GLY A 13 6.22 -10.92 1.55
N ILE A 14 5.66 -10.27 0.55
CA ILE A 14 5.09 -8.92 0.59
C ILE A 14 3.70 -9.05 -0.01
N ASP A 15 2.68 -8.52 0.67
CA ASP A 15 1.30 -8.59 0.19
C ASP A 15 1.06 -7.50 -0.86
N ALA A 16 1.50 -6.27 -0.58
CA ALA A 16 1.39 -5.13 -1.47
C ALA A 16 2.65 -4.25 -1.40
N ALA A 17 2.87 -3.46 -2.45
CA ALA A 17 3.90 -2.43 -2.45
C ALA A 17 3.53 -1.31 -3.40
N TRP A 18 3.97 -0.09 -3.09
CA TRP A 18 3.93 1.02 -4.05
C TRP A 18 5.19 1.86 -3.97
N ARG A 19 5.46 2.59 -5.05
CA ARG A 19 6.62 3.48 -5.13
C ARG A 19 6.28 4.84 -4.54
N LEU A 20 7.20 5.42 -3.78
CA LEU A 20 7.11 6.82 -3.37
C LEU A 20 7.51 7.73 -4.56
N PRO A 21 6.62 8.63 -5.01
CA PRO A 21 6.85 9.51 -6.16
C PRO A 21 8.17 10.28 -6.07
N GLY A 22 8.87 10.40 -7.19
CA GLY A 22 10.14 11.14 -7.26
C GLY A 22 11.31 10.52 -6.48
N SER A 23 11.14 9.33 -5.89
CA SER A 23 12.16 8.72 -5.04
C SER A 23 12.62 7.34 -5.51
N LYS A 24 13.66 6.83 -4.85
CA LYS A 24 14.13 5.43 -4.95
C LYS A 24 13.56 4.56 -3.82
N HIS A 25 12.54 5.06 -3.13
CA HIS A 25 11.90 4.38 -2.02
C HIS A 25 10.62 3.68 -2.46
N ALA A 26 10.35 2.53 -1.86
CA ALA A 26 9.10 1.80 -2.00
C ALA A 26 8.53 1.51 -0.62
N VAL A 27 7.21 1.67 -0.47
CA VAL A 27 6.50 1.18 0.72
C VAL A 27 6.20 -0.30 0.49
N LEU A 28 6.52 -1.13 1.48
CA LEU A 28 6.22 -2.55 1.52
C LEU A 28 5.18 -2.82 2.59
N LEU A 29 4.25 -3.74 2.32
CA LEU A 29 3.19 -4.13 3.25
C LEU A 29 3.12 -5.64 3.42
N LYS A 30 2.92 -6.07 4.66
CA LYS A 30 2.71 -7.47 5.02
C LYS A 30 1.81 -7.55 6.25
N GLY A 31 0.61 -8.11 6.10
CA GLY A 31 -0.43 -8.00 7.12
C GLY A 31 -0.65 -6.55 7.52
N ASN A 32 -0.70 -6.28 8.83
CA ASN A 32 -0.84 -4.93 9.37
C ASN A 32 0.48 -4.15 9.48
N MET A 33 1.59 -4.64 8.90
CA MET A 33 2.91 -3.96 8.96
C MET A 33 3.22 -3.20 7.66
N CYS A 34 3.70 -1.96 7.80
CA CYS A 34 4.30 -1.13 6.74
C CYS A 34 5.81 -0.98 6.98
N GLY A 35 6.58 -0.77 5.91
CA GLY A 35 7.98 -0.37 5.98
C GLY A 35 8.41 0.35 4.71
N ILE A 36 9.41 1.22 4.80
CA ILE A 36 9.96 1.95 3.65
C ILE A 36 11.31 1.36 3.27
N LEU A 37 11.39 0.78 2.08
CA LEU A 37 12.59 0.23 1.49
C LEU A 37 13.28 1.28 0.61
N ASP A 38 14.53 1.57 0.90
CA ASP A 38 15.45 2.16 -0.06
C ASP A 38 15.98 1.06 -0.99
N VAL A 39 15.50 1.10 -2.23
CA VAL A 39 15.78 0.08 -3.25
C VAL A 39 17.26 0.10 -3.67
N ASN A 40 17.91 1.27 -3.64
CA ASN A 40 19.30 1.39 -4.09
C ASN A 40 20.26 0.92 -3.00
N ASN A 41 20.00 1.32 -1.75
CA ASN A 41 20.88 1.03 -0.63
C ASN A 41 20.55 -0.29 0.06
N ASN A 42 19.47 -0.97 -0.38
CA ASN A 42 19.00 -2.21 0.21
C ASN A 42 18.86 -2.06 1.73
N TYR A 43 18.17 -1.00 2.16
CA TYR A 43 17.96 -0.67 3.56
C TYR A 43 16.48 -0.41 3.80
N ILE A 44 15.94 -0.94 4.90
CA ILE A 44 14.54 -0.76 5.28
C ILE A 44 14.46 -0.01 6.61
N TYR A 45 13.53 0.94 6.67
CA TYR A 45 13.30 1.75 7.86
C TYR A 45 11.80 1.97 8.08
N GLN A 46 11.45 2.51 9.25
CA GLN A 46 10.06 2.77 9.65
C GLN A 46 9.16 1.52 9.54
N VAL A 47 9.69 0.37 10.01
CA VAL A 47 8.91 -0.87 10.10
C VAL A 47 7.97 -0.77 11.31
N GLN A 48 6.67 -0.58 11.06
CA GLN A 48 5.66 -0.33 12.09
C GLN A 48 4.26 -0.73 11.61
N ASN A 49 3.25 -0.62 12.47
CA ASN A 49 1.86 -0.86 12.07
C ASN A 49 1.42 0.12 10.99
N ILE A 50 0.62 -0.35 10.03
CA ILE A 50 0.10 0.44 8.91
C ILE A 50 -0.72 1.63 9.40
N THR A 51 -1.44 1.49 10.51
CA THR A 51 -2.22 2.57 11.15
C THR A 51 -1.36 3.65 11.78
N ASN A 52 -0.11 3.35 12.15
CA ASN A 52 0.87 4.36 12.56
C ASN A 52 1.41 5.14 11.36
N CYS A 53 1.58 4.48 10.20
CA CYS A 53 1.95 5.13 8.94
C CYS A 53 0.79 5.96 8.35
N TYR A 54 -0.43 5.41 8.42
CA TYR A 54 -1.64 5.90 7.77
C TYR A 54 -2.83 5.83 8.75
N PRO A 55 -2.98 6.84 9.63
CA PRO A 55 -4.05 6.85 10.64
C PRO A 55 -5.46 6.75 10.06
N ILE A 56 -5.64 7.15 8.79
CA ILE A 56 -6.92 7.04 8.08
C ILE A 56 -7.38 5.59 7.84
N PHE A 57 -6.52 4.59 8.06
CA PHE A 57 -6.90 3.18 7.89
C PHE A 57 -7.51 2.56 9.14
N VAL A 58 -7.47 3.24 10.29
CA VAL A 58 -8.14 2.79 11.52
C VAL A 58 -9.65 2.67 11.28
N ASP A 59 -10.25 1.59 11.78
CA ASP A 59 -11.66 1.24 11.62
C ASP A 59 -12.08 1.09 10.15
N THR A 60 -11.14 0.72 9.27
CA THR A 60 -11.40 0.44 7.84
C THR A 60 -11.01 -0.98 7.47
N VAL A 61 -11.43 -1.41 6.28
CA VAL A 61 -11.01 -2.70 5.70
C VAL A 61 -9.49 -2.82 5.53
N PHE A 62 -8.75 -1.70 5.50
CA PHE A 62 -7.31 -1.67 5.27
C PHE A 62 -6.46 -1.76 6.55
N GLU A 63 -7.08 -1.74 7.73
CA GLU A 63 -6.38 -1.73 9.03
C GLU A 63 -5.46 -2.94 9.20
N GLU A 64 -5.96 -4.12 8.83
CA GLU A 64 -5.25 -5.39 8.98
C GLU A 64 -4.42 -5.77 7.75
N GLY A 65 -4.34 -4.88 6.76
CA GLY A 65 -3.46 -5.02 5.61
C GLY A 65 -4.12 -4.72 4.27
N ILE A 66 -3.29 -4.78 3.23
CA ILE A 66 -3.62 -4.40 1.86
C ILE A 66 -3.19 -5.54 0.93
N ASP A 67 -4.07 -5.95 0.02
CA ASP A 67 -3.83 -7.08 -0.88
C ASP A 67 -3.07 -6.66 -2.14
N ALA A 68 -3.28 -5.44 -2.61
CA ALA A 68 -2.54 -4.86 -3.71
C ALA A 68 -2.53 -3.33 -3.63
N ALA A 69 -1.51 -2.70 -4.20
CA ALA A 69 -1.41 -1.26 -4.27
C ALA A 69 -0.57 -0.81 -5.47
N PHE A 70 -0.83 0.41 -5.95
CA PHE A 70 0.04 1.07 -6.92
C PHE A 70 -0.04 2.60 -6.80
N CYS A 71 1.02 3.28 -7.25
CA CYS A 71 1.01 4.74 -7.38
C CYS A 71 0.55 5.13 -8.78
N ALA A 72 -0.40 6.07 -8.86
CA ALA A 72 -0.88 6.61 -10.12
C ALA A 72 0.25 7.29 -10.91
N HIS A 73 0.13 7.34 -12.24
CA HIS A 73 1.14 7.93 -13.12
C HIS A 73 1.49 9.39 -12.77
N GLY A 74 0.52 10.16 -12.28
CA GLY A 74 0.74 11.55 -11.85
C GLY A 74 1.56 11.69 -10.56
N GLY A 75 1.82 10.58 -9.85
CA GLY A 75 2.59 10.59 -8.60
C GLY A 75 1.87 11.24 -7.43
N ASN A 76 0.60 11.59 -7.54
CA ASN A 76 -0.13 12.32 -6.49
C ASN A 76 -1.16 11.47 -5.75
N GLU A 77 -1.38 10.26 -6.24
CA GLU A 77 -2.42 9.35 -5.77
C GLU A 77 -1.88 7.94 -5.67
N ILE A 78 -2.34 7.23 -4.64
CA ILE A 78 -2.05 5.82 -4.40
C ILE A 78 -3.38 5.08 -4.41
N PHE A 79 -3.48 4.04 -5.21
CA PHE A 79 -4.60 3.13 -5.23
C PHE A 79 -4.26 1.93 -4.35
N ILE A 80 -5.18 1.56 -3.46
CA ILE A 80 -5.06 0.42 -2.56
C ILE A 80 -6.28 -0.48 -2.69
N PHE A 81 -6.08 -1.78 -2.53
CA PHE A 81 -7.08 -2.83 -2.76
C PHE A 81 -7.10 -3.83 -1.60
N LYS A 82 -8.30 -4.22 -1.18
CA LYS A 82 -8.52 -5.22 -0.13
C LYS A 82 -9.84 -5.95 -0.37
N GLY A 83 -9.77 -7.25 -0.65
CA GLY A 83 -10.93 -8.03 -1.07
C GLY A 83 -11.62 -7.39 -2.28
N GLU A 84 -12.92 -7.12 -2.14
CA GLU A 84 -13.72 -6.44 -3.17
C GLU A 84 -13.68 -4.90 -3.11
N HIS A 85 -12.91 -4.32 -2.20
CA HIS A 85 -12.85 -2.89 -1.95
C HIS A 85 -11.56 -2.26 -2.49
N CYS A 86 -11.67 -1.00 -2.92
CA CYS A 86 -10.54 -0.15 -3.24
C CYS A 86 -10.72 1.26 -2.68
N ALA A 87 -9.60 1.96 -2.53
CA ALA A 87 -9.59 3.37 -2.21
C ALA A 87 -8.45 4.11 -2.91
N ARG A 88 -8.63 5.41 -3.07
CA ARG A 88 -7.60 6.35 -3.52
C ARG A 88 -7.12 7.16 -2.33
N VAL A 89 -5.82 7.29 -2.16
CA VAL A 89 -5.20 8.06 -1.08
C VAL A 89 -4.29 9.11 -1.71
N ASN A 90 -4.44 10.37 -1.30
CA ASN A 90 -3.52 11.43 -1.71
C ASN A 90 -2.20 11.36 -0.93
N LEU A 91 -1.18 12.12 -1.35
CA LEU A 91 0.11 12.15 -0.65
C LEU A 91 0.04 12.70 0.78
N SER A 92 -1.02 13.44 1.11
CA SER A 92 -1.29 13.93 2.47
C SER A 92 -1.92 12.86 3.36
N GLY A 93 -2.12 11.63 2.87
CA GLY A 93 -2.69 10.52 3.62
C GLY A 93 -4.20 10.65 3.82
N GLN A 94 -4.94 11.21 2.86
CA GLN A 94 -6.40 11.35 2.91
C GLN A 94 -7.08 10.57 1.79
N PHE A 95 -8.26 10.00 2.07
CA PHE A 95 -9.07 9.34 1.06
C PHE A 95 -9.64 10.34 0.03
N ILE A 96 -9.56 9.99 -1.25
CA ILE A 96 -10.16 10.73 -2.37
C ILE A 96 -11.42 10.01 -2.83
N GLY A 97 -12.58 10.50 -2.37
CA GLY A 97 -13.88 9.91 -2.72
C GLY A 97 -14.22 8.63 -1.96
N GLY A 98 -13.55 8.37 -0.83
CA GLY A 98 -13.86 7.29 0.10
C GLY A 98 -13.41 5.90 -0.36
N ILE A 99 -13.88 4.89 0.38
CA ILE A 99 -13.71 3.47 0.07
C ILE A 99 -14.90 3.03 -0.79
N LYS A 100 -14.63 2.31 -1.87
CA LYS A 100 -15.64 1.85 -2.83
C LYS A 100 -15.43 0.39 -3.17
N ARG A 101 -16.42 -0.25 -3.80
CA ARG A 101 -16.21 -1.55 -4.42
C ARG A 101 -15.41 -1.40 -5.72
N ILE A 102 -14.56 -2.37 -6.02
CA ILE A 102 -13.68 -2.33 -7.20
C ILE A 102 -14.53 -2.26 -8.48
N ASN A 103 -15.59 -3.05 -8.54
CA ASN A 103 -16.47 -3.09 -9.70
C ASN A 103 -17.13 -1.70 -9.96
N GLU A 104 -17.61 -1.03 -8.91
CA GLU A 104 -18.21 0.31 -9.00
C GLU A 104 -17.21 1.39 -9.47
N ASP A 105 -15.96 1.37 -8.98
CA ASP A 105 -14.95 2.37 -9.36
C ASP A 105 -14.22 2.01 -10.68
N TRP A 106 -14.22 0.72 -11.04
CA TRP A 106 -13.62 0.17 -12.26
C TRP A 106 -14.65 -0.66 -13.04
N PRO A 107 -15.63 -0.03 -13.71
CA PRO A 107 -16.72 -0.75 -14.38
C PRO A 107 -16.27 -1.70 -15.48
N THR A 108 -15.07 -1.49 -16.04
CA THR A 108 -14.47 -2.36 -17.05
C THR A 108 -14.04 -3.71 -16.50
N LEU A 109 -13.94 -3.87 -15.19
CA LEU A 109 -13.65 -5.14 -14.52
C LEU A 109 -14.92 -5.92 -14.16
N HIS A 110 -16.11 -5.37 -14.41
CA HIS A 110 -17.38 -6.06 -14.22
C HIS A 110 -17.42 -7.41 -14.96
N GLY A 111 -17.70 -8.49 -14.23
CA GLY A 111 -17.83 -9.83 -14.81
C GLY A 111 -16.50 -10.58 -14.94
N ILE A 112 -15.38 -9.96 -14.59
CA ILE A 112 -14.09 -10.62 -14.37
C ILE A 112 -13.92 -10.93 -12.88
N ILE A 113 -14.28 -9.95 -12.05
CA ILE A 113 -14.28 -9.99 -10.58
C ILE A 113 -15.66 -9.64 -10.03
#